data_AF-A0A4Y2LC38-F1
#
_entry.id   AF-A0A4Y2LC38-F1
#
_cell.length_a   1.000
_cell.length_b   1.000
_cell.length_c   1.000
_cell.angle_alpha   90.00
_cell.angle_beta   90.00
_cell.angle_gamma   90.00
#
_symmetry.space_group_name_H-M   'P 1'
#
loop_
_entity.id
_entity.type
_entity.pdbx_description
1 polymer ?
#
loop_
_entity_poly.entity_id
_entity_poly.type
_entity_poly.pdbx_seq_one_letter_code
_entity_poly.pdbx_strand_id
1 'polypeptide(L)'
;MEKLWHSGFTISISRAQGALNGDKINATLYYMMSNSRDFMSETDITPHQRLSYQKYLYVPDKCYSGHHTLQASTLWSDLKTISDVNKVVNLWFLTLNKQGCHRLLQAGVEGVMQAMILSFGGFKFSDHHLEFDTEPKDLHRDYHFRRIIYGNATHVNVSVIVQEDNKALIYAALDRSDKDYYACDGGCLDPPVKLGSEPVQLPVKLTSPITAILYITADKQHMEELKHTIHVAEVIEAPAHEHHIIALHRHGHQLGGLPAFFWVSIAFLIAVFHLFLAKLIYNEYCGNQEKSRGRYVV
;
A
#
# COMPACT_ATOMS: atom_id res chain seq x y z
N MET A 1 16.63 -20.75 2.91
CA MET A 1 16.24 -19.33 3.02
C MET A 1 16.09 -18.62 1.67
N GLU A 2 16.96 -18.82 0.67
CA GLU A 2 16.90 -18.04 -0.59
C GLU A 2 15.55 -18.13 -1.33
N LYS A 3 14.90 -19.30 -1.31
CA LYS A 3 13.60 -19.51 -1.96
C LYS A 3 12.42 -18.80 -1.27
N LEU A 4 12.52 -18.50 0.02
CA LEU A 4 11.43 -17.90 0.82
C LEU A 4 11.17 -16.45 0.42
N TRP A 5 12.23 -15.71 0.09
CA TRP A 5 12.18 -14.30 -0.29
C TRP A 5 11.73 -14.05 -1.74
N HIS A 6 11.38 -15.11 -2.47
CA HIS A 6 10.73 -14.94 -3.77
C HIS A 6 9.32 -14.37 -3.63
N SER A 7 8.60 -14.74 -2.57
CA SER A 7 7.38 -14.04 -2.16
C SER A 7 7.78 -12.80 -1.37
N GLY A 8 6.98 -11.74 -1.45
CA GLY A 8 7.23 -10.56 -0.64
C GLY A 8 6.37 -9.38 -1.01
N PHE A 9 6.60 -8.31 -0.26
CA PHE A 9 5.94 -7.02 -0.46
C PHE A 9 6.98 -5.92 -0.60
N THR A 10 6.73 -4.94 -1.45
CA THR A 10 7.55 -3.74 -1.55
C THR A 10 6.65 -2.54 -1.75
N ILE A 11 7.04 -1.45 -1.10
CA ILE A 11 6.34 -0.17 -1.11
C ILE A 11 7.33 0.92 -1.48
N SER A 12 6.95 1.83 -2.37
CA SER A 12 7.76 3.00 -2.75
C SER A 12 8.13 3.84 -1.53
N ILE A 13 9.34 4.41 -1.49
CA ILE A 13 9.81 5.18 -0.32
C ILE A 13 8.94 6.42 -0.11
N SER A 14 8.46 6.61 1.13
CA SER A 14 7.78 7.81 1.56
C SER A 14 8.68 8.68 2.44
N ARG A 15 8.73 9.97 2.14
CA ARG A 15 9.39 11.01 2.93
C ARG A 15 8.47 11.66 3.97
N ALA A 16 7.18 11.32 3.96
CA ALA A 16 6.24 11.82 4.95
C ALA A 16 6.67 11.39 6.37
N GLN A 17 6.50 12.28 7.34
CA GLN A 17 6.88 12.01 8.73
C GLN A 17 6.09 10.81 9.29
N GLY A 18 6.80 9.85 9.89
CA GLY A 18 6.19 8.67 10.49
C GLY A 18 5.66 7.63 9.49
N ALA A 19 5.90 7.82 8.19
CA ALA A 19 5.46 6.86 7.19
C ALA A 19 6.18 5.51 7.30
N LEU A 20 5.42 4.44 7.08
CA LEU A 20 5.95 3.09 6.99
C LEU A 20 6.77 2.92 5.70
N ASN A 21 8.00 2.44 5.81
CA ASN A 21 8.91 2.21 4.70
C ASN A 21 9.44 0.77 4.70
N GLY A 22 10.09 0.39 3.59
CA GLY A 22 10.53 -0.98 3.34
C GLY A 22 11.54 -1.51 4.36
N ASP A 23 12.35 -0.66 4.98
CA ASP A 23 13.29 -1.04 6.04
C ASP A 23 12.57 -1.65 7.25
N LYS A 24 11.50 -0.99 7.71
CA LYS A 24 10.71 -1.45 8.85
C LYS A 24 9.89 -2.69 8.50
N ILE A 25 9.30 -2.72 7.30
CA ILE A 25 8.55 -3.88 6.80
C ILE A 25 9.47 -5.11 6.73
N ASN A 26 10.66 -4.97 6.13
CA ASN A 26 11.62 -6.06 5.97
C ASN A 26 12.14 -6.55 7.32
N ALA A 27 12.41 -5.64 8.26
CA ALA A 27 12.81 -6.01 9.62
C ALA A 27 11.69 -6.78 10.34
N THR A 28 10.45 -6.32 10.28
CA THR A 28 9.30 -7.02 10.87
C THR A 28 9.08 -8.39 10.23
N LEU A 29 9.11 -8.50 8.89
CA LEU A 29 9.03 -9.78 8.18
C LEU A 29 10.13 -10.74 8.62
N TYR A 30 11.37 -10.26 8.71
CA TYR A 30 12.50 -11.06 9.17
C TYR A 30 12.28 -11.63 10.58
N TYR A 31 11.84 -10.81 11.53
CA TYR A 31 11.57 -11.28 12.89
C TYR A 31 10.39 -12.26 12.95
N MET A 32 9.31 -12.00 12.19
CA MET A 32 8.17 -12.91 12.12
C MET A 32 8.57 -14.29 11.57
N MET A 33 9.33 -14.31 10.48
CA MET A 33 9.80 -15.56 9.87
C MET A 33 10.82 -16.28 10.75
N SER A 34 11.71 -15.55 11.41
CA SER A 34 12.70 -16.15 12.32
C SER A 34 12.09 -16.76 13.59
N ASN A 35 10.89 -16.32 13.98
CA ASN A 35 10.11 -16.90 15.06
C ASN A 35 9.14 -18.01 14.59
N SER A 36 9.27 -18.43 13.33
CA SER A 36 8.43 -19.45 12.72
C SER A 36 9.28 -20.65 12.28
N ARG A 37 8.71 -21.84 12.37
CA ARG A 37 9.40 -23.07 11.98
C ARG A 37 9.36 -23.26 10.46
N ASP A 38 10.47 -23.69 9.86
CA ASP A 38 10.57 -23.98 8.43
C ASP A 38 10.41 -25.49 8.18
N PHE A 39 9.16 -25.95 8.15
CA PHE A 39 8.86 -27.37 7.93
C PHE A 39 9.30 -27.89 6.55
N MET A 40 9.46 -27.02 5.56
CA MET A 40 9.82 -27.44 4.21
C MET A 40 11.31 -27.79 4.09
N SER A 41 12.14 -27.09 4.85
CA SER A 41 13.60 -27.33 4.89
C SER A 41 14.02 -28.42 5.88
N GLU A 42 13.13 -28.86 6.77
CA GLU A 42 13.45 -29.85 7.80
C GLU A 42 13.51 -31.29 7.27
N THR A 43 14.54 -32.03 7.71
CA THR A 43 14.77 -33.44 7.36
C THR A 43 13.93 -34.42 8.15
N ASP A 44 13.57 -34.07 9.39
CA ASP A 44 12.99 -35.01 10.37
C ASP A 44 11.45 -35.13 10.25
N ILE A 45 10.86 -34.47 9.26
CA ILE A 45 9.42 -34.44 9.03
C ILE A 45 9.02 -35.54 8.06
N THR A 46 8.02 -36.33 8.46
CA THR A 46 7.47 -37.40 7.61
C THR A 46 6.82 -36.84 6.34
N PRO A 47 6.81 -37.58 5.23
CA PRO A 47 6.14 -37.15 4.00
C PRO A 47 4.66 -36.77 4.21
N HIS A 48 3.94 -37.49 5.09
CA HIS A 48 2.55 -37.21 5.42
C HIS A 48 2.36 -35.87 6.13
N GLN A 49 3.23 -35.54 7.10
CA GLN A 49 3.20 -34.24 7.77
C GLN A 49 3.52 -33.10 6.79
N ARG A 50 4.51 -33.29 5.91
CA ARG A 50 4.85 -32.30 4.88
C ARG A 50 3.68 -32.01 3.95
N LEU A 51 2.97 -33.05 3.50
CA LEU A 51 1.73 -32.89 2.71
C LEU A 51 0.63 -32.15 3.47
N SER A 52 0.52 -32.38 4.78
CA SER A 52 -0.46 -31.70 5.63
C SER A 52 -0.19 -30.19 5.73
N TYR A 53 1.07 -29.79 5.93
CA TYR A 53 1.46 -28.38 5.96
C TYR A 53 1.30 -27.70 4.60
N GLN A 54 1.64 -28.40 3.51
CA GLN A 54 1.39 -27.92 2.14
C GLN A 54 -0.10 -27.67 1.89
N LYS A 55 -0.96 -28.56 2.36
CA LYS A 55 -2.41 -28.37 2.23
C LYS A 55 -2.89 -27.09 2.90
N TYR A 56 -2.34 -26.76 4.07
CA TYR A 56 -2.67 -25.51 4.76
C TYR A 56 -2.22 -24.26 4.01
N LEU A 57 -1.10 -24.35 3.27
CA LEU A 57 -0.61 -23.26 2.43
C LEU A 57 -1.48 -23.04 1.18
N TYR A 58 -1.89 -24.12 0.52
CA TYR A 58 -2.57 -24.06 -0.78
C TYR A 58 -4.08 -23.90 -0.69
N VAL A 59 -4.68 -24.24 0.45
CA VAL A 59 -6.13 -24.11 0.70
C VAL A 59 -6.34 -23.28 1.98
N PRO A 60 -6.03 -21.98 1.93
CA PRO A 60 -6.21 -21.10 3.07
C PRO A 60 -7.71 -20.87 3.35
N ASP A 61 -8.13 -21.03 4.61
CA ASP A 61 -9.50 -20.74 5.04
C ASP A 61 -9.70 -19.23 5.20
N LYS A 62 -10.27 -18.56 4.20
CA LYS A 62 -10.78 -17.17 4.30
C LYS A 62 -9.81 -16.14 4.90
N CYS A 63 -8.51 -16.40 4.80
CA CYS A 63 -7.46 -15.48 5.19
C CYS A 63 -7.21 -14.50 4.03
N TYR A 64 -7.09 -13.20 4.23
CA TYR A 64 -7.18 -12.44 5.48
C TYR A 64 -8.55 -11.72 5.57
N SER A 65 -9.22 -11.77 6.71
CA SER A 65 -10.58 -11.22 6.88
C SER A 65 -10.61 -9.89 7.65
N GLY A 66 -9.86 -8.89 7.20
CA GLY A 66 -9.85 -7.54 7.81
C GLY A 66 -9.31 -6.46 6.86
N HIS A 67 -9.22 -5.23 7.34
CA HIS A 67 -8.59 -4.11 6.61
C HIS A 67 -7.07 -4.28 6.50
N HIS A 68 -6.48 -3.69 5.46
CA HIS A 68 -5.03 -3.73 5.27
C HIS A 68 -4.26 -3.26 6.51
N THR A 69 -3.14 -3.92 6.79
CA THR A 69 -2.36 -3.69 8.01
C THR A 69 -1.31 -2.60 7.87
N LEU A 70 -1.16 -1.97 6.70
CA LEU A 70 -0.14 -0.94 6.46
C LEU A 70 -0.35 0.31 7.31
N GLN A 71 -1.60 0.64 7.65
CA GLN A 71 -1.95 1.77 8.52
C GLN A 71 -2.08 1.38 10.00
N ALA A 72 -1.90 0.10 10.36
CA ALA A 72 -2.02 -0.37 11.73
C ALA A 72 -0.75 -0.04 12.55
N SER A 73 -0.64 1.19 13.03
CA SER A 73 0.55 1.71 13.73
C SER A 73 1.02 0.86 14.92
N THR A 74 0.10 0.16 15.59
CA THR A 74 0.39 -0.76 16.70
C THR A 74 1.21 -1.99 16.29
N LEU A 75 1.09 -2.43 15.03
CA LEU A 75 1.84 -3.55 14.47
C LEU A 75 3.25 -3.15 14.00
N TRP A 76 3.47 -1.85 13.82
CA TRP A 76 4.72 -1.27 13.33
C TRP A 76 5.38 -0.47 14.45
N SER A 77 5.66 -1.06 15.61
CA SER A 77 6.43 -0.37 16.67
C SER A 77 7.94 -0.47 16.44
N ASP A 78 8.73 0.11 17.36
CA ASP A 78 10.19 0.02 17.34
C ASP A 78 10.65 -1.44 17.52
N LEU A 79 11.83 -1.78 17.00
CA LEU A 79 12.43 -3.11 17.03
C LEU A 79 13.85 -3.10 17.64
N LYS A 80 14.15 -2.08 18.47
CA LYS A 80 15.48 -1.87 19.07
C LYS A 80 15.82 -2.86 20.19
N THR A 81 14.83 -3.32 20.96
CA THR A 81 15.06 -4.24 22.08
C THR A 81 14.39 -5.59 21.84
N ILE A 82 14.90 -6.63 22.48
CA ILE A 82 14.32 -7.98 22.43
C ILE A 82 12.86 -7.96 22.94
N SER A 83 12.58 -7.16 23.97
CA SER A 83 11.22 -7.00 24.50
C SER A 83 10.27 -6.42 23.46
N ASP A 84 10.71 -5.39 22.73
CA ASP A 84 9.91 -4.78 21.68
C ASP A 84 9.66 -5.76 20.53
N VAL A 85 10.70 -6.48 20.10
CA VAL A 85 10.59 -7.51 19.07
C VAL A 85 9.57 -8.58 19.47
N ASN A 86 9.68 -9.14 20.67
CA ASN A 86 8.76 -10.17 21.15
C ASN A 86 7.32 -9.65 21.21
N LYS A 87 7.12 -8.40 21.64
CA LYS A 87 5.80 -7.76 21.65
C LYS A 87 5.22 -7.63 20.25
N VAL A 88 6.00 -7.13 19.28
CA VAL A 88 5.57 -6.97 17.88
C VAL A 88 5.20 -8.32 17.29
N VAL A 89 6.07 -9.31 17.44
CA VAL A 89 5.85 -10.67 16.92
C VAL A 89 4.57 -11.29 17.49
N ASN A 90 4.36 -11.17 18.80
CA ASN A 90 3.14 -11.67 19.44
C ASN A 90 1.87 -10.97 18.94
N LEU A 91 1.93 -9.64 18.74
CA LEU A 91 0.79 -8.87 18.20
C LEU A 91 0.47 -9.26 16.75
N TRP A 92 1.49 -9.51 15.92
CA TRP A 92 1.30 -9.98 14.55
C TRP A 92 0.68 -11.37 14.51
N PHE A 93 1.21 -12.34 15.25
CA PHE A 93 0.63 -13.68 15.32
C PHE A 93 -0.82 -13.63 15.83
N LEU A 94 -1.10 -12.84 16.87
CA LEU A 94 -2.45 -12.65 17.37
C LEU A 94 -3.36 -12.06 16.29
N THR A 95 -2.92 -11.02 15.60
CA THR A 95 -3.72 -10.35 14.56
C THR A 95 -4.04 -11.30 13.41
N LEU A 96 -3.02 -11.96 12.84
CA LEU A 96 -3.22 -12.90 11.73
C LEU A 96 -4.12 -14.06 12.13
N ASN A 97 -3.96 -14.60 13.34
CA ASN A 97 -4.80 -15.69 13.84
C ASN A 97 -6.26 -15.26 14.01
N LYS A 98 -6.50 -14.06 14.55
CA LYS A 98 -7.86 -13.50 14.74
C LYS A 98 -8.53 -13.13 13.42
N GLN A 99 -7.76 -12.86 12.36
CA GLN A 99 -8.25 -12.51 11.03
C GLN A 99 -8.31 -13.71 10.06
N GLY A 100 -8.42 -14.94 10.58
CA GLY A 100 -8.69 -16.14 9.78
C GLY A 100 -7.44 -16.88 9.27
N CYS A 101 -6.23 -16.39 9.51
CA CYS A 101 -5.02 -16.99 8.96
C CYS A 101 -4.45 -18.16 9.77
N HIS A 102 -5.23 -18.76 10.67
CA HIS A 102 -4.78 -19.84 11.55
C HIS A 102 -4.09 -21.01 10.82
N ARG A 103 -4.67 -21.49 9.71
CA ARG A 103 -4.09 -22.58 8.92
C ARG A 103 -2.76 -22.19 8.28
N LEU A 104 -2.67 -20.97 7.72
CA LEU A 104 -1.42 -20.47 7.16
C LEU A 104 -0.33 -20.39 8.24
N LEU A 105 -0.66 -19.93 9.45
CA LEU A 105 0.30 -19.91 10.56
C LEU A 105 0.80 -21.32 10.93
N GLN A 106 -0.07 -22.35 10.81
CA GLN A 106 0.31 -23.75 11.01
C GLN A 106 1.19 -24.33 9.89
N ALA A 107 1.20 -23.71 8.70
CA ALA A 107 2.09 -24.10 7.59
C ALA A 107 3.55 -23.66 7.82
N GLY A 108 3.84 -22.95 8.91
CA GLY A 108 5.17 -22.49 9.26
C GLY A 108 5.57 -21.24 8.50
N VAL A 109 6.87 -21.10 8.21
CA VAL A 109 7.45 -19.85 7.69
C VAL A 109 6.82 -19.38 6.38
N GLU A 110 6.53 -20.28 5.44
CA GLU A 110 5.91 -19.93 4.15
C GLU A 110 4.48 -19.40 4.32
N GLY A 111 3.70 -20.03 5.20
CA GLY A 111 2.35 -19.59 5.48
C GLY A 111 2.30 -18.29 6.28
N VAL A 112 3.26 -18.06 7.18
CA VAL A 112 3.42 -16.76 7.87
C VAL A 112 3.72 -15.65 6.88
N MET A 113 4.65 -15.87 5.95
CA MET A 113 4.96 -14.92 4.87
C MET A 113 3.72 -14.62 4.02
N GLN A 114 3.02 -15.66 3.55
CA GLN A 114 1.78 -15.52 2.77
C GLN A 114 0.71 -14.74 3.56
N ALA A 115 0.46 -15.09 4.83
CA ALA A 115 -0.53 -14.41 5.68
C ALA A 115 -0.20 -12.92 5.87
N MET A 116 1.08 -12.58 6.03
CA MET A 116 1.51 -11.18 6.13
C MET A 116 1.31 -10.42 4.83
N ILE A 117 1.72 -10.98 3.69
CA ILE A 117 1.51 -10.38 2.36
C ILE A 117 0.02 -10.13 2.10
N LEU A 118 -0.84 -11.11 2.43
CA LEU A 118 -2.29 -10.95 2.31
C LEU A 118 -2.79 -9.81 3.19
N SER A 119 -2.34 -9.76 4.46
CA SER A 119 -2.75 -8.71 5.39
C SER A 119 -2.31 -7.30 4.95
N PHE A 120 -1.19 -7.15 4.25
CA PHE A 120 -0.70 -5.83 3.81
C PHE A 120 -1.58 -5.20 2.75
N GLY A 121 -2.20 -6.01 1.87
CA GLY A 121 -3.14 -5.53 0.87
C GLY A 121 -4.60 -5.70 1.27
N GLY A 122 -4.91 -6.27 2.43
CA GLY A 122 -6.28 -6.73 2.70
C GLY A 122 -6.73 -7.77 1.67
N PHE A 123 -5.81 -8.60 1.16
CA PHE A 123 -6.17 -9.68 0.26
C PHE A 123 -6.92 -10.77 1.02
N LYS A 124 -7.97 -11.28 0.39
CA LYS A 124 -8.84 -12.27 1.00
C LYS A 124 -9.11 -13.41 0.03
N PHE A 125 -8.87 -14.63 0.48
CA PHE A 125 -9.36 -15.80 -0.23
C PHE A 125 -10.84 -16.01 0.09
N SER A 126 -11.66 -16.04 -0.94
CA SER A 126 -13.01 -16.59 -0.90
C SER A 126 -12.95 -18.08 -1.27
N ASP A 127 -14.11 -18.75 -1.27
CA ASP A 127 -14.18 -20.17 -1.62
C ASP A 127 -13.78 -20.41 -3.09
N HIS A 128 -13.92 -19.39 -3.95
CA HIS A 128 -13.72 -19.51 -5.40
C HIS A 128 -12.77 -18.47 -6.02
N HIS A 129 -12.37 -17.42 -5.30
CA HIS A 129 -11.58 -16.33 -5.87
C HIS A 129 -10.70 -15.62 -4.82
N LEU A 130 -9.70 -14.89 -5.28
CA LEU A 130 -8.87 -13.97 -4.50
C LEU A 130 -9.40 -12.55 -4.69
N GLU A 131 -9.64 -11.85 -3.60
CA GLU A 131 -10.08 -10.45 -3.56
C GLU A 131 -8.91 -9.56 -3.08
N PHE A 132 -8.73 -8.38 -3.68
CA PHE A 132 -7.89 -7.31 -3.14
C PHE A 132 -8.80 -6.27 -2.49
N ASP A 133 -8.99 -6.35 -1.18
CA ASP A 133 -9.96 -5.53 -0.43
C ASP A 133 -9.29 -4.32 0.24
N THR A 134 -8.79 -3.40 -0.60
CA THR A 134 -8.26 -2.09 -0.18
C THR A 134 -9.06 -0.98 -0.81
N GLU A 135 -9.26 0.12 -0.07
CA GLU A 135 -9.96 1.29 -0.60
C GLU A 135 -9.08 2.09 -1.58
N PRO A 136 -9.64 2.61 -2.68
CA PRO A 136 -8.89 3.44 -3.63
C PRO A 136 -8.15 4.61 -2.97
N LYS A 137 -8.70 5.23 -1.92
CA LYS A 137 -8.08 6.35 -1.19
C LYS A 137 -6.72 6.00 -0.55
N ASP A 138 -6.48 4.72 -0.27
CA ASP A 138 -5.27 4.24 0.38
C ASP A 138 -4.14 3.91 -0.62
N LEU A 139 -4.40 4.01 -1.92
CA LEU A 139 -3.47 3.66 -3.01
C LEU A 139 -2.57 4.82 -3.46
N HIS A 140 -2.16 5.68 -2.54
CA HIS A 140 -1.36 6.88 -2.83
C HIS A 140 0.17 6.60 -2.97
N ARG A 141 0.57 5.33 -3.03
CA ARG A 141 1.97 4.87 -3.15
C ARG A 141 2.03 3.62 -4.01
N ASP A 142 3.18 3.43 -4.67
CA ASP A 142 3.40 2.21 -5.43
C ASP A 142 3.58 1.00 -4.52
N TYR A 143 2.84 -0.07 -4.80
CA TYR A 143 2.84 -1.34 -4.08
C TYR A 143 3.20 -2.48 -5.03
N HIS A 144 3.98 -3.43 -4.55
CA HIS A 144 4.34 -4.64 -5.30
C HIS A 144 4.20 -5.86 -4.41
N PHE A 145 3.17 -6.66 -4.68
CA PHE A 145 2.93 -7.96 -4.06
C PHE A 145 3.46 -9.03 -5.01
N ARG A 146 4.48 -9.76 -4.57
CA ARG A 146 5.16 -10.79 -5.36
C ARG A 146 4.78 -12.18 -4.85
N ARG A 147 4.45 -13.06 -5.79
CA ARG A 147 4.16 -14.48 -5.59
C ARG A 147 3.20 -14.74 -4.43
N ILE A 148 2.02 -14.16 -4.53
CA ILE A 148 0.88 -14.60 -3.74
C ILE A 148 0.55 -16.03 -4.20
N ILE A 149 0.66 -16.98 -3.29
CA ILE A 149 0.37 -18.39 -3.57
C ILE A 149 -1.14 -18.57 -3.70
N TYR A 150 -1.60 -19.00 -4.87
CA TYR A 150 -3.01 -19.29 -5.13
C TYR A 150 -3.15 -20.75 -5.58
N GLY A 151 -3.60 -21.63 -4.68
CA GLY A 151 -3.62 -23.06 -4.94
C GLY A 151 -2.24 -23.69 -4.88
N ASN A 152 -2.06 -24.86 -5.52
CA ASN A 152 -0.85 -25.69 -5.36
C ASN A 152 0.34 -25.21 -6.22
N ALA A 153 0.08 -24.58 -7.36
CA ALA A 153 1.12 -24.29 -8.34
C ALA A 153 1.05 -22.89 -8.98
N THR A 154 0.03 -22.10 -8.65
CA THR A 154 -0.13 -20.76 -9.22
C THR A 154 0.41 -19.69 -8.29
N HIS A 155 1.21 -18.78 -8.85
CA HIS A 155 1.75 -17.62 -8.16
C HIS A 155 1.29 -16.35 -8.86
N VAL A 156 0.61 -15.49 -8.12
CA VAL A 156 0.05 -14.23 -8.62
C VAL A 156 0.94 -13.07 -8.18
N ASN A 157 1.23 -12.17 -9.11
CA ASN A 157 1.82 -10.87 -8.83
C ASN A 157 0.76 -9.79 -9.00
N VAL A 158 0.67 -8.90 -8.01
CA VAL A 158 -0.20 -7.74 -8.08
C VAL A 158 0.64 -6.51 -7.77
N SER A 159 0.59 -5.50 -8.62
CA SER A 159 1.24 -4.21 -8.37
C SER A 159 0.22 -3.09 -8.47
N VAL A 160 0.42 -2.05 -7.67
CA VAL A 160 -0.31 -0.78 -7.75
C VAL A 160 0.72 0.27 -8.10
N ILE A 161 0.49 1.03 -9.17
CA ILE A 161 1.38 2.10 -9.61
C ILE A 161 0.61 3.40 -9.67
N VAL A 162 1.10 4.43 -8.97
CA VAL A 162 0.56 5.79 -9.02
C VAL A 162 1.18 6.53 -10.20
N GLN A 163 0.32 6.90 -11.14
CA GLN A 163 0.67 7.59 -12.37
C GLN A 163 1.02 9.07 -12.12
N GLU A 164 1.47 9.75 -13.17
CA GLU A 164 1.80 11.18 -13.12
C GLU A 164 0.57 12.07 -12.87
N ASP A 165 -0.61 11.62 -13.28
CA ASP A 165 -1.90 12.29 -13.04
C ASP A 165 -2.46 12.01 -11.63
N ASN A 166 -1.68 11.38 -10.75
CA ASN A 166 -2.04 10.95 -9.41
C ASN A 166 -3.16 9.89 -9.35
N LYS A 167 -3.50 9.23 -10.46
CA LYS A 167 -4.36 8.05 -10.44
C LYS A 167 -3.57 6.79 -10.15
N ALA A 168 -4.18 5.85 -9.45
CA ALA A 168 -3.61 4.53 -9.24
C ALA A 168 -4.11 3.55 -10.33
N LEU A 169 -3.20 2.70 -10.82
CA LEU A 169 -3.51 1.59 -11.71
C LEU A 169 -3.07 0.27 -11.08
N ILE A 170 -3.83 -0.79 -11.33
CA ILE A 170 -3.51 -2.14 -10.88
C ILE A 170 -2.90 -2.91 -12.05
N TYR A 171 -1.83 -3.64 -11.78
CA TYR A 171 -1.21 -4.58 -12.70
C TYR A 171 -1.26 -5.97 -12.10
N ALA A 172 -1.84 -6.94 -12.81
CA ALA A 172 -1.92 -8.33 -12.39
C ALA A 172 -1.23 -9.24 -13.40
N ALA A 173 -0.38 -10.15 -12.92
CA ALA A 173 0.35 -11.12 -13.73
C ALA A 173 0.48 -12.46 -13.01
N LEU A 174 0.79 -13.51 -13.75
CA LEU A 174 1.09 -14.85 -13.23
C LEU A 174 2.58 -15.15 -13.43
N ASP A 175 3.29 -15.39 -12.34
CA ASP A 175 4.67 -15.89 -12.38
C ASP A 175 4.72 -17.35 -12.86
N ARG A 176 3.72 -18.11 -12.43
CA ARG A 176 3.52 -19.52 -12.74
C ARG A 176 2.04 -19.80 -12.64
N SER A 177 1.51 -20.62 -13.54
CA SER A 177 0.13 -21.09 -13.46
C SER A 177 0.00 -22.56 -13.85
N ASP A 178 -1.01 -23.22 -13.26
CA ASP A 178 -1.41 -24.59 -13.59
C ASP A 178 -2.65 -24.67 -14.49
N LYS A 179 -3.34 -23.54 -14.65
CA LYS A 179 -4.57 -23.37 -15.42
C LYS A 179 -4.72 -21.92 -15.84
N ASP A 180 -5.79 -21.64 -16.57
CA ASP A 180 -6.16 -20.27 -16.93
C ASP A 180 -6.74 -19.54 -15.71
N TYR A 181 -6.27 -18.32 -15.47
CA TYR A 181 -6.84 -17.41 -14.49
C TYR A 181 -7.35 -16.15 -15.18
N TYR A 182 -8.35 -15.54 -14.56
CA TYR A 182 -9.05 -14.37 -15.05
C TYR A 182 -9.12 -13.33 -13.93
N ALA A 183 -9.08 -12.05 -14.32
CA ALA A 183 -9.22 -10.92 -13.42
C ALA A 183 -10.37 -10.00 -13.85
N CYS A 184 -10.97 -9.33 -12.87
CA CYS A 184 -11.83 -8.17 -13.09
C CYS A 184 -11.56 -7.11 -12.02
N ASP A 185 -11.83 -5.86 -12.38
CA ASP A 185 -11.73 -4.71 -11.50
C ASP A 185 -12.98 -4.58 -10.61
N GLY A 186 -13.03 -3.50 -9.81
CA GLY A 186 -14.11 -3.25 -8.85
C GLY A 186 -15.51 -3.40 -9.46
N GLY A 187 -16.34 -4.25 -8.84
CA GLY A 187 -17.70 -4.54 -9.28
C GLY A 187 -17.84 -5.54 -10.45
N CYS A 188 -16.74 -5.91 -11.12
CA CYS A 188 -16.71 -6.90 -12.20
C CYS A 188 -17.77 -6.70 -13.29
N LEU A 189 -18.04 -5.44 -13.65
CA LEU A 189 -19.02 -5.10 -14.69
C LEU A 189 -18.50 -5.40 -16.09
N ASP A 190 -17.19 -5.31 -16.29
CA ASP A 190 -16.54 -5.59 -17.57
C ASP A 190 -16.23 -7.10 -17.72
N PRO A 191 -16.11 -7.61 -18.96
CA PRO A 191 -15.75 -9.00 -19.19
C PRO A 191 -14.43 -9.40 -18.52
N PRO A 192 -14.34 -10.61 -17.92
CA PRO A 192 -13.11 -11.05 -17.27
C PRO A 192 -11.92 -11.10 -18.24
N VAL A 193 -10.79 -10.54 -17.82
CA VAL A 193 -9.56 -10.50 -18.60
C VAL A 193 -8.68 -11.68 -18.22
N LYS A 194 -8.24 -12.45 -19.22
CA LYS A 194 -7.35 -13.59 -18.99
C LYS A 194 -5.96 -13.10 -18.58
N LEU A 195 -5.42 -13.67 -17.50
CA LEU A 195 -4.08 -13.39 -16.99
C LEU A 195 -3.02 -14.28 -17.65
N GLY A 196 -1.81 -13.75 -17.80
CA GLY A 196 -0.64 -14.46 -18.29
C GLY A 196 0.63 -13.98 -17.59
N SER A 197 1.80 -14.27 -18.18
CA SER A 197 3.08 -13.77 -17.66
C SER A 197 3.24 -12.26 -17.82
N GLU A 198 2.67 -11.71 -18.89
CA GLU A 198 2.66 -10.27 -19.11
C GLU A 198 1.63 -9.59 -18.18
N PRO A 199 2.02 -8.50 -17.49
CA PRO A 199 1.10 -7.77 -16.63
C PRO A 199 -0.06 -7.16 -17.40
N VAL A 200 -1.28 -7.49 -16.96
CA VAL A 200 -2.52 -6.87 -17.44
C VAL A 200 -2.81 -5.65 -16.58
N GLN A 201 -3.07 -4.52 -17.23
CA GLN A 201 -3.48 -3.29 -16.57
C GLN A 201 -5.01 -3.29 -16.34
N LEU A 202 -5.42 -2.99 -15.11
CA LEU A 202 -6.81 -2.79 -14.72
C LEU A 202 -6.97 -1.42 -14.04
N PRO A 203 -8.04 -0.66 -14.35
CA PRO A 203 -8.31 0.59 -13.66
C PRO A 203 -8.74 0.33 -12.22
N VAL A 204 -8.37 1.23 -11.31
CA VAL A 204 -8.94 1.22 -9.96
C VAL A 204 -10.33 1.83 -10.03
N LYS A 205 -11.34 1.12 -9.54
CA LYS A 205 -12.72 1.59 -9.46
C LYS A 205 -13.15 1.80 -8.01
N LEU A 206 -13.97 2.82 -7.78
CA LEU A 206 -14.64 3.10 -6.53
C LEU A 206 -16.10 2.64 -6.64
N THR A 207 -16.53 1.82 -5.69
CA THR A 207 -17.89 1.27 -5.63
C THR A 207 -18.67 1.82 -4.45
N SER A 208 -20.00 1.85 -4.57
CA SER A 208 -20.93 2.22 -3.49
C SER A 208 -22.00 1.14 -3.31
N PRO A 209 -22.03 0.37 -2.20
CA PRO A 209 -21.05 0.36 -1.10
C PRO A 209 -19.66 -0.11 -1.56
N ILE A 210 -18.65 0.15 -0.72
CA ILE A 210 -17.26 -0.22 -1.00
C ILE A 210 -17.12 -1.74 -1.08
N THR A 211 -16.41 -2.20 -2.11
CA THR A 211 -16.08 -3.60 -2.36
C THR A 211 -14.59 -3.72 -2.73
N ALA A 212 -14.09 -4.95 -2.86
CA ALA A 212 -12.76 -5.18 -3.38
C ALA A 212 -12.54 -4.54 -4.77
N ILE A 213 -11.31 -4.11 -5.01
CA ILE A 213 -10.87 -3.37 -6.21
C ILE A 213 -10.33 -4.29 -7.32
N LEU A 214 -10.04 -5.55 -6.99
CA LEU A 214 -9.57 -6.58 -7.90
C LEU A 214 -10.06 -7.94 -7.43
N TYR A 215 -10.50 -8.75 -8.39
CA TYR A 215 -10.89 -10.13 -8.19
C TYR A 215 -10.10 -11.01 -9.15
N ILE A 216 -9.60 -12.15 -8.68
CA ILE A 216 -8.85 -13.12 -9.50
C ILE A 216 -9.40 -14.53 -9.24
N THR A 217 -9.71 -15.29 -10.29
CA THR A 217 -10.13 -16.68 -10.18
C THR A 217 -9.71 -17.51 -11.38
N ALA A 218 -9.66 -18.84 -11.21
CA ALA A 218 -9.55 -19.77 -12.33
C ALA A 218 -10.91 -20.17 -12.92
N ASP A 219 -12.01 -19.91 -12.20
CA ASP A 219 -13.37 -20.23 -12.66
C ASP A 219 -13.97 -19.03 -13.39
N LYS A 220 -13.87 -19.07 -14.71
CA LYS A 220 -14.40 -18.01 -15.57
C LYS A 220 -15.91 -17.82 -15.39
N GLN A 221 -16.66 -18.91 -15.24
CA GLN A 221 -18.12 -18.84 -15.10
C GLN A 221 -18.49 -18.19 -13.77
N HIS A 222 -17.83 -18.60 -12.67
CA HIS A 222 -17.98 -17.95 -11.37
C HIS A 222 -17.69 -16.45 -11.46
N MET A 223 -16.66 -16.04 -12.21
CA MET A 223 -16.35 -14.61 -12.40
C MET A 223 -17.45 -13.85 -13.15
N GLU A 224 -18.00 -14.45 -14.21
CA GLU A 224 -19.09 -13.86 -14.99
C GLU A 224 -20.39 -13.75 -14.17
N GLU A 225 -20.61 -14.66 -13.23
CA GLU A 225 -21.73 -14.66 -12.29
C GLU A 225 -21.52 -13.66 -11.14
N LEU A 226 -20.26 -13.37 -10.77
CA LEU A 226 -19.92 -12.51 -9.62
C LEU A 226 -20.56 -11.12 -9.73
N LYS A 227 -20.65 -10.55 -10.93
CA LYS A 227 -21.32 -9.26 -11.21
C LYS A 227 -22.78 -9.20 -10.76
N HIS A 228 -23.46 -10.34 -10.69
CA HIS A 228 -24.85 -10.44 -10.23
C HIS A 228 -24.97 -10.55 -8.71
N THR A 229 -23.86 -10.88 -8.03
CA THR A 229 -23.79 -11.03 -6.57
C THR A 229 -23.15 -9.83 -5.88
N ILE A 230 -22.35 -9.04 -6.61
CA ILE A 230 -21.81 -7.77 -6.12
C ILE A 230 -22.90 -6.70 -6.25
N HIS A 231 -23.63 -6.48 -5.17
CA HIS A 231 -24.70 -5.49 -5.13
C HIS A 231 -24.13 -4.08 -4.90
N VAL A 232 -23.86 -3.39 -5.99
CA VAL A 232 -23.39 -2.00 -6.01
C VAL A 232 -24.41 -1.10 -6.68
N ALA A 233 -24.65 0.07 -6.10
CA ALA A 233 -25.50 1.11 -6.66
C ALA A 233 -24.75 1.93 -7.72
N GLU A 234 -23.45 2.10 -7.53
CA GLU A 234 -22.59 2.91 -8.39
C GLU A 234 -21.19 2.32 -8.47
N VAL A 235 -20.60 2.38 -9.67
CA VAL A 235 -19.22 2.01 -9.95
C VAL A 235 -18.63 3.10 -10.83
N ILE A 236 -17.64 3.82 -10.32
CA ILE A 236 -16.93 4.87 -11.06
C ILE A 236 -15.44 4.59 -11.05
N GLU A 237 -14.70 5.10 -12.03
CA GLU A 237 -13.25 5.11 -11.96
C GLU A 237 -12.80 5.93 -10.75
N ALA A 238 -11.82 5.44 -10.01
CA ALA A 238 -11.35 6.13 -8.81
C ALA A 238 -10.77 7.51 -9.18
N PRO A 239 -11.10 8.56 -8.40
CA PRO A 239 -10.55 9.88 -8.65
C PRO A 239 -9.04 9.89 -8.40
N ALA A 240 -8.34 10.83 -9.05
CA ALA A 240 -6.95 11.09 -8.77
C ALA A 240 -6.76 11.49 -7.30
N HIS A 241 -5.65 11.05 -6.70
CA HIS A 241 -5.29 11.45 -5.35
C HIS A 241 -5.00 12.95 -5.26
N GLU A 242 -5.32 13.53 -4.11
CA GLU A 242 -5.03 14.94 -3.86
C GLU A 242 -3.54 15.22 -3.96
N HIS A 243 -3.16 16.23 -4.74
CA HIS A 243 -1.76 16.54 -5.04
C HIS A 243 -0.90 16.70 -3.78
N HIS A 244 -1.47 17.27 -2.71
CA HIS A 244 -0.73 17.50 -1.47
C HIS A 244 -0.38 16.19 -0.73
N ILE A 245 -1.19 15.13 -0.87
CA ILE A 245 -0.90 13.80 -0.30
C ILE A 245 0.28 13.18 -1.06
N ILE A 246 0.21 13.18 -2.39
CA ILE A 246 1.29 12.65 -3.23
C ILE A 246 2.59 13.44 -3.01
N ALA A 247 2.52 14.76 -2.95
CA ALA A 247 3.63 15.63 -2.64
C ALA A 247 4.25 15.34 -1.26
N LEU A 248 3.41 15.11 -0.25
CA LEU A 248 3.86 14.75 1.09
C LEU A 248 4.66 13.44 1.08
N HIS A 249 4.19 12.41 0.37
CA HIS A 249 4.90 11.13 0.28
C HIS A 249 6.18 11.22 -0.57
N ARG A 250 6.15 11.91 -1.72
CA ARG A 250 7.32 12.05 -2.60
C ARG A 250 8.40 12.97 -2.05
N HIS A 251 8.01 14.08 -1.41
CA HIS A 251 8.93 15.16 -1.03
C HIS A 251 9.06 15.38 0.48
N GLY A 252 8.13 14.88 1.30
CA GLY A 252 8.15 15.03 2.75
C GLY A 252 7.44 16.29 3.27
N HIS A 253 6.86 17.09 2.37
CA HIS A 253 6.05 18.25 2.73
C HIS A 253 4.93 18.46 1.71
N GLN A 254 3.81 19.04 2.16
CA GLN A 254 2.61 19.26 1.34
C GLN A 254 2.85 20.20 0.15
N LEU A 255 3.82 21.11 0.26
CA LEU A 255 4.14 22.13 -0.75
C LEU A 255 5.01 21.62 -1.93
N GLY A 256 5.17 20.31 -2.12
CA GLY A 256 5.67 19.75 -3.39
C GLY A 256 7.12 20.06 -3.78
N GLY A 257 8.09 19.74 -2.93
CA GLY A 257 9.51 19.71 -3.28
C GLY A 257 10.21 21.04 -3.60
N LEU A 258 9.52 22.20 -3.55
CA LEU A 258 10.16 23.50 -3.78
C LEU A 258 11.30 23.74 -2.77
N PRO A 259 12.55 23.99 -3.22
CA PRO A 259 13.72 24.09 -2.34
C PRO A 259 13.53 25.16 -1.25
N ALA A 260 14.10 24.95 -0.05
CA ALA A 260 14.04 25.93 1.04
C ALA A 260 14.52 27.34 0.60
N PHE A 261 15.49 27.40 -0.32
CA PHE A 261 15.98 28.65 -0.92
C PHE A 261 14.89 29.44 -1.66
N PHE A 262 13.93 28.77 -2.29
CA PHE A 262 12.82 29.44 -2.97
C PHE A 262 11.95 30.22 -1.97
N TRP A 263 11.63 29.60 -0.84
CA TRP A 263 10.85 30.23 0.22
C TRP A 263 11.61 31.36 0.92
N VAL A 264 12.91 31.18 1.15
CA VAL A 264 13.78 32.25 1.68
C VAL A 264 13.86 33.43 0.71
N SER A 265 13.95 33.17 -0.59
CA SER A 265 13.96 34.21 -1.63
C SER A 265 12.64 34.98 -1.68
N ILE A 266 11.50 34.29 -1.61
CA ILE A 266 10.17 34.92 -1.53
C ILE A 266 10.06 35.78 -0.28
N ALA A 267 10.43 35.24 0.90
CA ALA A 267 10.37 35.99 2.15
C ALA A 267 11.26 37.24 2.11
N PHE A 268 12.46 37.13 1.52
CA PHE A 268 13.36 38.25 1.31
C PHE A 268 12.75 39.33 0.40
N LEU A 269 12.15 38.93 -0.74
CA LEU A 269 11.51 39.85 -1.67
C LEU A 269 10.33 40.57 -1.02
N ILE A 270 9.50 39.84 -0.27
CA ILE A 270 8.40 40.42 0.52
C ILE A 270 8.95 41.43 1.52
N ALA A 271 9.99 41.11 2.28
CA ALA A 271 10.58 42.02 3.24
C ALA A 271 11.14 43.30 2.58
N VAL A 272 11.89 43.17 1.48
CA VAL A 272 12.42 44.31 0.72
C VAL A 272 11.29 45.19 0.17
N PHE A 273 10.23 44.58 -0.36
CA PHE A 273 9.06 45.30 -0.84
C PHE A 273 8.40 46.12 0.27
N HIS A 274 8.18 45.51 1.44
CA HIS A 274 7.57 46.21 2.59
C HIS A 274 8.47 47.32 3.13
N LEU A 275 9.79 47.14 3.14
CA LEU A 275 10.75 48.19 3.51
C LEU A 275 10.73 49.34 2.51
N PHE A 276 10.61 49.06 1.21
CA PHE A 276 10.49 50.08 0.18
C PHE A 276 9.18 50.87 0.31
N LEU A 277 8.08 50.17 0.59
CA LEU A 277 6.77 50.77 0.80
C LEU A 277 6.75 51.64 2.07
N ALA A 278 7.36 51.17 3.16
CA ALA A 278 7.55 51.95 4.37
C ALA A 278 8.42 53.20 4.13
N LYS A 279 9.50 53.07 3.35
CA LYS A 279 10.36 54.20 2.95
C LYS A 279 9.59 55.22 2.11
N LEU A 280 8.76 54.78 1.17
CA LEU A 280 7.92 55.68 0.36
C LEU A 280 6.94 56.45 1.24
N ILE A 281 6.20 55.74 2.11
CA ILE A 281 5.26 56.37 3.05
C ILE A 281 5.99 57.35 3.96
N TYR A 282 7.13 56.97 4.53
CA TYR A 282 7.92 57.85 5.39
C TYR A 282 8.40 59.10 4.64
N ASN A 283 8.91 58.95 3.42
CA ASN A 283 9.40 60.08 2.63
C ASN A 283 8.26 61.04 2.22
N GLU A 284 7.06 60.51 1.96
CA GLU A 284 5.90 61.33 1.60
C GLU A 284 5.30 62.05 2.82
N TYR A 285 5.24 61.38 3.99
CA TYR A 285 4.66 61.95 5.22
C TYR A 285 5.64 62.82 6.02
N CYS A 286 6.92 62.45 6.09
CA CYS A 286 7.95 63.18 6.86
C CYS A 286 8.84 64.08 5.98
N GLY A 287 9.09 63.74 4.71
CA GLY A 287 9.95 64.54 3.81
C GLY A 287 9.29 65.84 3.31
N ASN A 288 7.96 65.92 3.30
CA ASN A 288 7.24 67.16 2.95
C ASN A 288 7.16 68.19 4.10
N GLN A 289 7.43 67.81 5.36
CA GLN A 289 7.43 68.79 6.45
C GLN A 289 8.66 69.72 6.44
N GLU A 290 9.81 69.26 5.94
CA GLU A 290 11.02 70.11 5.88
C GLU A 290 10.92 71.20 4.79
N LYS A 291 10.30 70.91 3.64
CA LYS A 291 10.09 71.92 2.59
C LYS A 291 9.10 73.02 2.99
N SER A 292 8.18 72.77 3.93
CA SER A 292 7.26 73.79 4.42
C SER A 292 7.83 74.66 5.56
N ARG A 293 8.91 74.24 6.23
CA ARG A 293 9.59 75.04 7.28
C ARG A 293 10.66 75.99 6.75
N GLY A 294 11.19 75.75 5.55
CA GLY A 294 12.19 76.64 4.91
C GLY A 294 11.63 77.95 4.35
N ARG A 295 10.33 78.21 4.44
CA ARG A 295 9.68 79.42 3.89
C ARG A 295 9.28 80.46 4.96
N TYR A 296 9.63 80.23 6.22
CA TYR A 296 9.33 81.12 7.35
C TYR A 296 10.55 81.36 8.26
N VAL A 297 11.68 81.77 7.69
CA VAL A 297 12.72 82.49 8.44
C VAL A 297 13.28 83.57 7.51
N VAL A 298 12.79 84.79 7.70
CA VAL A 298 13.43 86.06 7.29
C VAL A 298 14.37 86.46 8.40
#